data_AF-A0A3B1C160-F1
#
_entry.id   AF-A0A3B1C160-F1
#
_cell.length_a   1.000
_cell.length_b   1.000
_cell.length_c   1.000
_cell.angle_alpha   90.00
_cell.angle_beta   90.00
_cell.angle_gamma   90.00
#
_symmetry.space_group_name_H-M   'P 1'
#
loop_
_entity.id
_entity.type
_entity.pdbx_description
1 polymer ?
#
loop_
_entity_poly.entity_id
_entity_poly.type
_entity_poly.pdbx_seq_one_letter_code
_entity_poly.pdbx_strand_id
1 'polypeptide(L)'
;MALIKCPECSAQVSEQASACPKCGYSFGAMAVKVADEEKDEIQGVVVTDINMTFSSMVSFMIKWALATIPAAIILAGIFFFLTGFFAWLMARM
;
A
#
# COMPACT_ATOMS: atom_id res chain seq x y z
N MET A 1 -15.06 -15.57 36.94
CA MET A 1 -14.98 -15.71 35.48
C MET A 1 -16.30 -15.18 34.93
N ALA A 2 -16.31 -14.01 34.32
CA ALA A 2 -17.54 -13.44 33.77
C ALA A 2 -17.61 -13.73 32.27
N LEU A 3 -18.81 -14.12 31.84
CA LEU A 3 -19.15 -14.43 30.46
C LEU A 3 -19.88 -13.21 29.90
N ILE A 4 -19.32 -12.57 28.89
CA ILE A 4 -19.98 -11.49 28.17
C ILE A 4 -20.92 -12.05 27.12
N LYS A 5 -22.07 -11.40 26.95
CA LYS A 5 -22.96 -11.70 25.83
C LYS A 5 -22.38 -11.07 24.57
N CYS A 6 -22.14 -11.88 23.55
CA CYS A 6 -21.80 -11.35 22.23
C CYS A 6 -23.01 -10.58 21.66
N PRO A 7 -22.86 -9.32 21.24
CA PRO A 7 -23.96 -8.51 20.72
C PRO A 7 -24.54 -9.03 19.40
N GLU A 8 -23.73 -9.75 18.61
CA GLU A 8 -24.13 -10.28 17.29
C GLU A 8 -24.86 -11.61 17.36
N CYS A 9 -24.43 -12.53 18.23
CA CYS A 9 -24.95 -13.90 18.24
C CYS A 9 -25.58 -14.32 19.57
N SER A 10 -25.65 -13.41 20.55
CA SER A 10 -26.20 -13.61 21.90
C SER A 10 -25.58 -14.79 22.69
N ALA A 11 -24.49 -15.36 22.18
CA ALA A 11 -23.77 -16.44 22.84
C ALA A 11 -22.99 -15.89 24.04
N GLN A 12 -22.83 -16.73 25.06
CA GLN A 12 -21.97 -16.44 26.21
C GLN A 12 -20.53 -16.73 25.81
N VAL A 13 -19.69 -15.69 25.78
CA VAL A 13 -18.28 -15.75 25.38
C VAL A 13 -17.42 -15.24 26.53
N SER A 14 -16.21 -15.78 26.66
CA SER A 14 -15.24 -15.31 27.66
C SER A 14 -14.83 -13.85 27.41
N GLU A 15 -14.73 -13.04 28.46
CA GLU A 15 -14.29 -11.64 28.42
C GLU A 15 -12.91 -11.41 27.79
N GLN A 16 -12.10 -12.46 27.68
CA GLN A 16 -10.75 -12.41 27.13
C GLN A 16 -10.67 -12.87 25.66
N ALA A 17 -11.80 -13.23 25.05
CA ALA A 17 -11.81 -13.72 23.68
C ALA A 17 -11.60 -12.55 22.69
N SER A 18 -10.53 -12.63 21.89
CA SER A 18 -10.25 -11.67 20.80
C SER A 18 -11.29 -11.73 19.69
N ALA A 19 -11.96 -12.88 19.51
CA ALA A 19 -13.08 -13.07 18.62
C ALA A 19 -14.11 -14.07 19.15
N CYS A 20 -15.38 -13.87 18.81
CA CYS A 20 -16.46 -14.79 19.12
C CYS A 20 -16.38 -16.04 18.22
N PRO A 21 -16.29 -17.26 18.77
CA PRO A 21 -16.18 -18.49 17.97
C PRO A 21 -17.47 -18.89 17.26
N LYS A 22 -18.61 -18.25 17.57
CA LYS A 22 -19.92 -18.59 16.98
C LYS A 22 -20.31 -17.69 15.80
N CYS A 23 -19.84 -16.45 15.77
CA CYS A 23 -20.16 -15.49 14.70
C CYS A 23 -18.95 -14.77 14.09
N GLY A 24 -17.76 -14.88 14.69
CA GLY A 24 -16.56 -14.20 14.21
C GLY A 24 -16.41 -12.74 14.67
N TYR A 25 -17.27 -12.22 15.54
CA TYR A 25 -17.18 -10.84 16.05
C TYR A 25 -15.89 -10.63 16.86
N SER A 26 -15.01 -9.72 16.42
CA SER A 26 -13.76 -9.41 17.11
C SER A 26 -13.94 -8.30 18.15
N PHE A 27 -13.54 -8.56 19.40
CA PHE A 27 -13.74 -7.64 20.53
C PHE A 27 -12.59 -6.62 20.69
N GLY A 28 -11.68 -6.50 19.71
CA GLY A 28 -10.43 -5.76 19.88
C GLY A 28 -9.96 -5.04 18.61
N ALA A 29 -10.50 -3.86 18.34
CA ALA A 29 -9.93 -2.93 17.37
C ALA A 29 -10.10 -1.47 17.80
N MET A 30 -9.46 -1.08 18.92
CA MET A 30 -8.99 0.29 19.08
C MET A 30 -7.55 0.29 19.57
N ALA A 31 -6.69 0.93 18.76
CA ALA A 31 -5.31 1.35 18.99
C ALA A 31 -4.19 0.30 18.87
N VAL A 32 -3.68 0.08 17.65
CA VAL A 32 -2.24 -0.18 17.42
C VAL A 32 -1.78 0.46 16.10
N LYS A 33 -0.86 1.42 16.19
CA LYS A 33 0.03 1.88 15.11
C LYS A 33 1.27 0.98 15.11
N VAL A 34 1.64 0.33 14.01
CA VAL A 34 3.01 -0.17 13.83
C VAL A 34 3.41 0.00 12.36
N ALA A 35 4.54 0.68 12.18
CA ALA A 35 5.31 0.75 10.96
C ALA A 35 6.14 -0.55 10.81
N ASP A 36 6.31 -0.94 9.56
CA ASP A 36 7.35 -1.84 9.05
C ASP A 36 7.19 -3.37 9.25
N GLU A 37 7.13 -4.01 8.08
CA GLU A 37 7.73 -5.27 7.62
C GLU A 37 7.33 -6.63 8.24
N GLU A 38 6.83 -7.47 7.33
CA GLU A 38 6.80 -8.95 7.29
C GLU A 38 6.13 -9.71 8.45
N LYS A 39 4.90 -10.19 8.19
CA LYS A 39 4.49 -11.56 8.54
C LYS A 39 3.26 -12.00 7.75
N ASP A 40 3.46 -13.00 6.90
CA ASP A 40 2.41 -13.85 6.35
C ASP A 40 2.08 -14.94 7.38
N GLU A 41 0.82 -14.97 7.83
CA GLU A 41 0.07 -16.17 8.22
C GLU A 41 -1.41 -15.80 8.19
N ILE A 42 -2.03 -15.92 7.02
CA ILE A 42 -3.46 -15.68 6.80
C ILE A 42 -4.25 -16.87 7.35
N GLN A 43 -5.07 -16.70 8.40
CA GLN A 43 -6.44 -17.27 8.48
C GLN A 43 -7.35 -16.43 9.39
N GLY A 44 -8.12 -15.53 8.76
CA GLY A 44 -9.22 -14.80 9.39
C GLY A 44 -9.78 -13.76 8.44
N VAL A 45 -10.83 -14.13 7.70
CA VAL A 45 -11.48 -13.29 6.69
C VAL A 45 -12.03 -12.01 7.34
N VAL A 46 -11.40 -10.87 7.02
CA VAL A 46 -11.99 -9.53 7.16
C VAL A 46 -12.38 -9.08 5.76
N VAL A 47 -13.69 -9.16 5.48
CA VAL A 47 -14.31 -8.41 4.40
C VAL A 47 -14.89 -7.14 5.01
N THR A 48 -14.18 -6.04 4.82
CA THR A 48 -14.80 -4.73 4.64
C THR A 48 -14.00 -4.07 3.54
N ASP A 49 -14.67 -3.76 2.42
CA ASP A 49 -14.19 -2.99 1.28
C ASP A 49 -12.97 -2.16 1.66
N ILE A 50 -11.82 -2.57 1.14
CA ILE A 50 -10.54 -1.88 1.34
C ILE A 50 -10.84 -0.41 1.04
N ASN A 51 -10.93 0.41 2.08
CA ASN A 51 -10.93 1.84 1.90
C ASN A 51 -9.51 2.17 1.42
N MET A 52 -9.29 2.04 0.11
CA MET A 52 -8.07 2.49 -0.53
C MET A 52 -8.16 4.02 -0.49
N THR A 53 -7.62 4.60 0.58
CA THR A 53 -7.62 6.05 0.80
C THR A 53 -7.09 6.73 -0.45
N PHE A 54 -7.84 7.72 -0.98
CA PHE A 54 -7.51 8.47 -2.20
C PHE A 54 -6.05 9.00 -2.23
N SER A 55 -5.48 9.24 -1.05
CA SER A 55 -4.09 9.64 -0.85
C SER A 55 -3.05 8.64 -1.40
N SER A 56 -3.32 7.33 -1.35
CA SER A 56 -2.41 6.30 -1.89
C SER A 56 -2.36 6.32 -3.42
N MET A 57 -3.46 6.68 -4.08
CA MET A 57 -3.52 6.78 -5.54
C MET A 57 -2.79 8.03 -6.05
N VAL A 58 -2.96 9.15 -5.35
CA VAL A 58 -2.34 10.43 -5.71
C VAL A 58 -0.81 10.41 -5.46
N SER A 59 -0.38 9.85 -4.33
CA SER A 59 1.05 9.73 -4.03
C SER A 59 1.79 8.82 -5.01
N PHE A 60 1.12 7.79 -5.53
CA PHE A 60 1.60 7.01 -6.65
C PHE A 60 1.78 7.91 -7.89
N MET A 61 0.73 8.58 -8.39
CA MET A 61 0.83 9.45 -9.58
C MET A 61 1.96 10.48 -9.49
N ILE A 62 2.13 11.11 -8.32
CA ILE A 62 3.19 12.09 -8.07
C ILE A 62 4.58 11.44 -8.14
N LYS A 63 4.76 10.25 -7.55
CA LYS A 63 6.02 9.52 -7.61
C LYS A 63 6.41 9.14 -9.04
N TRP A 64 5.47 8.67 -9.86
CA TRP A 64 5.76 8.33 -11.27
C TRP A 64 6.13 9.57 -12.09
N ALA A 65 5.42 10.68 -11.89
CA ALA A 65 5.73 11.93 -12.57
C ALA A 65 7.13 12.45 -12.22
N LEU A 66 7.48 12.49 -10.92
CA LEU A 66 8.80 12.94 -10.48
C LEU A 66 9.93 11.99 -10.90
N ALA A 67 9.68 10.67 -10.94
CA ALA A 67 10.65 9.68 -11.41
C ALA A 67 10.99 9.84 -12.91
N THR A 68 10.08 10.39 -13.71
CA THR A 68 10.30 10.57 -15.16
C THR A 68 11.26 11.72 -15.46
N ILE A 69 11.37 12.72 -14.57
CA ILE A 69 12.20 13.92 -14.77
C ILE A 69 13.68 13.58 -15.00
N PRO A 70 14.37 12.82 -14.13
CA PRO A 70 15.77 12.47 -14.36
C PRO A 70 15.96 11.62 -15.61
N ALA A 71 15.04 10.70 -15.91
CA ALA A 71 15.09 9.88 -17.12
C ALA A 71 15.00 10.73 -18.40
N ALA A 72 14.10 11.72 -18.42
CA ALA A 72 13.93 12.64 -19.56
C ALA A 72 15.18 13.50 -19.79
N ILE A 73 15.84 13.99 -18.72
CA ILE A 73 17.07 14.79 -18.83
C ILE A 73 18.21 13.95 -19.43
N ILE A 74 18.39 12.72 -18.96
CA ILE A 74 19.43 11.81 -19.49
C ILE A 74 19.18 11.51 -20.97
N LEU A 75 17.92 11.20 -21.32
CA LEU A 75 17.53 10.90 -22.70
C LEU A 75 17.76 12.10 -23.62
N ALA A 76 17.38 13.31 -23.18
CA ALA A 76 17.62 14.54 -23.93
C ALA A 76 19.12 14.83 -24.11
N GLY A 77 19.93 14.62 -23.07
CA GLY A 77 21.38 14.81 -23.12
C GLY A 77 22.07 13.87 -24.12
N ILE A 78 21.73 12.58 -24.08
CA ILE A 78 22.24 11.59 -25.04
C ILE A 78 21.82 11.95 -26.47
N PHE A 79 20.54 12.34 -26.66
CA PHE A 79 20.03 12.72 -27.98
C PHE A 79 20.74 13.94 -28.57
N PHE A 80 20.94 15.00 -27.76
CA PHE A 80 21.69 16.18 -28.18
C PHE A 80 23.14 15.85 -28.52
N PHE A 81 23.77 14.99 -27.72
CA PHE A 81 25.15 14.57 -27.97
C PHE A 81 25.27 13.77 -29.27
N LEU A 82 24.39 12.78 -29.48
CA LEU A 82 24.37 11.95 -30.69
C LEU A 82 24.09 12.80 -31.94
N THR A 83 23.02 13.60 -31.92
CA THR A 83 22.66 14.44 -33.08
C THR A 83 23.72 15.51 -33.36
N GLY A 84 24.26 16.15 -32.33
CA GLY A 84 25.35 17.13 -32.47
C GLY A 84 26.64 16.49 -33.00
N PHE A 85 27.00 15.30 -32.50
CA PHE A 85 28.17 14.55 -32.98
C PHE A 85 28.02 14.12 -34.44
N PHE A 86 26.86 13.55 -34.80
CA PHE A 86 26.57 13.17 -36.20
C PHE A 86 26.54 14.38 -37.13
N ALA A 87 25.93 15.49 -36.72
CA ALA A 87 25.92 16.73 -37.49
C ALA A 87 27.34 17.30 -37.68
N TRP A 88 28.16 17.27 -36.63
CA TRP A 88 29.57 17.68 -36.71
C TRP A 88 30.39 16.78 -37.66
N LEU A 89 30.17 15.47 -37.61
CA LEU A 89 30.83 14.51 -38.49
C LEU A 89 30.43 14.71 -39.96
N MET A 90 29.15 14.95 -40.24
CA MET A 90 28.64 15.28 -41.59
C MET A 90 29.14 16.64 -42.08
N ALA A 91 29.31 17.63 -41.21
CA ALA A 91 29.85 18.93 -41.59
C ALA A 91 31.36 18.91 -41.89
N ARG A 92 32.07 17.85 -41.48
CA ARG A 92 33.53 17.69 -41.64
C ARG A 92 33.91 16.75 -42.79
N MET A 93 32.94 16.07 -43.39
CA MET A 93 33.10 15.19 -44.56
C MET A 93 32.85 15.98 -45.84
#